data_AF-A0A5J4P3L9-F1
#
_entry.id   AF-A0A5J4P3L9-F1
#
_cell.length_a   1.000
_cell.length_b   1.000
_cell.length_c   1.000
_cell.angle_alpha   90.00
_cell.angle_beta   90.00
_cell.angle_gamma   90.00
#
_symmetry.space_group_name_H-M   'P 1'
#
loop_
_entity.id
_entity.type
_entity.pdbx_description
1 polymer ?
#
loop_
_entity_poly.entity_id
_entity_poly.type
_entity_poly.pdbx_seq_one_letter_code
_entity_poly.pdbx_strand_id
1 'polypeptide(L)' 'MFALDLIDKYYPEDTNLKRIFLSHAHSVERKALQIAEAHPELNADKEFLSDAALLHDIGIFLTNASGIYCFGKYP' A
#
# COMPACT_ATOMS: atom_id res chain seq x y z
N MET A 1 -6.34 -6.52 -12.00
CA MET A 1 -6.48 -6.07 -10.58
C MET A 1 -5.41 -6.76 -9.72
N PHE A 2 -4.16 -6.78 -10.18
CA PHE A 2 -3.12 -7.64 -9.65
C PHE A 2 -2.68 -7.25 -8.22
N ALA A 3 -2.64 -5.95 -7.90
CA ALA A 3 -2.22 -5.48 -6.59
C ALA A 3 -3.18 -5.91 -5.46
N LEU A 4 -4.50 -5.80 -5.66
CA LEU A 4 -5.47 -6.19 -4.63
C LEU A 4 -5.46 -7.70 -4.38
N ASP A 5 -5.34 -8.51 -5.43
CA ASP A 5 -5.21 -9.97 -5.30
C ASP A 5 -3.96 -10.35 -4.48
N LEU A 6 -2.85 -9.62 -4.68
CA LEU A 6 -1.62 -9.84 -3.91
C LEU A 6 -1.77 -9.38 -2.46
N ILE A 7 -2.44 -8.24 -2.21
CA ILE A 7 -2.74 -7.78 -0.85
C ILE A 7 -3.61 -8.81 -0.13
N ASP A 8 -4.66 -9.31 -0.76
CA ASP A 8 -5.55 -10.31 -0.15
C ASP A 8 -4.84 -11.64 0.16
N LYS A 9 -3.83 -12.02 -0.64
CA LYS A 9 -2.96 -13.17 -0.35
C LYS A 9 -2.20 -13.01 0.98
N TYR A 10 -1.73 -11.81 1.32
CA TYR A 10 -0.95 -11.56 2.56
C TYR A 10 -1.81 -11.08 3.72
N TYR A 11 -2.97 -10.49 3.43
CA TYR A 11 -3.94 -9.97 4.40
C TYR A 11 -5.32 -10.62 4.14
N PRO A 12 -5.47 -11.94 4.35
CA PRO A 12 -6.71 -12.64 4.00
C PRO A 12 -7.91 -12.23 4.86
N GLU A 13 -7.67 -11.84 6.11
CA GLU A 13 -8.69 -11.49 7.09
C GLU A 13 -8.84 -9.97 7.24
N ASP A 14 -10.06 -9.49 7.49
CA ASP A 14 -10.36 -8.09 7.77
C ASP A 14 -9.95 -7.67 9.20
N THR A 15 -8.64 -7.62 9.41
CA THR A 15 -8.01 -7.24 10.69
C THR A 15 -7.81 -5.73 10.81
N ASN A 16 -7.61 -5.23 12.03
CA ASN A 16 -7.22 -3.83 12.25
C ASN A 16 -5.95 -3.45 11.46
N LEU A 17 -4.98 -4.36 11.38
CA LEU A 17 -3.78 -4.18 10.57
C LEU A 17 -4.13 -3.99 9.09
N LYS A 18 -4.95 -4.88 8.51
CA LYS A 18 -5.38 -4.77 7.10
C LYS A 18 -6.07 -3.43 6.82
N ARG A 19 -6.98 -3.01 7.69
CA ARG A 19 -7.71 -1.73 7.54
C ARG A 19 -6.78 -0.52 7.59
N ILE A 20 -5.83 -0.51 8.53
CA ILE A 20 -4.82 0.56 8.63
C ILE A 20 -3.93 0.57 7.38
N PHE A 21 -3.41 -0.60 6.98
CA PHE A 21 -2.58 -0.76 5.79
C PHE A 21 -3.31 -0.27 4.53
N LEU A 22 -4.54 -0.73 4.27
CA LEU A 22 -5.31 -0.32 3.09
C LEU A 22 -5.61 1.19 3.09
N SER A 23 -5.99 1.76 4.23
CA SER A 23 -6.22 3.20 4.34
C SER A 23 -4.96 4.02 4.03
N HIS A 24 -3.79 3.56 4.50
CA HIS A 24 -2.50 4.17 4.19
C HIS A 24 -2.15 4.02 2.71
N ALA A 25 -2.17 2.79 2.19
CA ALA A 25 -1.86 2.46 0.80
C ALA A 25 -2.69 3.28 -0.20
N HIS A 26 -4.02 3.37 -0.01
CA HIS A 26 -4.88 4.21 -0.86
C HIS A 26 -4.61 5.71 -0.70
N SER A 27 -4.11 6.17 0.44
CA SER A 27 -3.72 7.58 0.62
C SER A 27 -2.44 7.89 -0.14
N VAL A 28 -1.47 6.97 -0.15
CA VAL A 28 -0.24 7.07 -0.94
C VAL A 28 -0.54 6.99 -2.44
N GLU A 29 -1.36 6.02 -2.86
CA GLU A 29 -1.81 5.85 -4.24
C GLU A 29 -2.44 7.13 -4.79
N ARG A 30 -3.47 7.66 -4.10
CA ARG A 30 -4.15 8.89 -4.53
C ARG A 30 -3.19 10.05 -4.65
N LYS A 31 -2.25 10.21 -3.70
CA LYS A 31 -1.27 11.28 -3.76
C LYS A 31 -0.26 11.10 -4.90
N ALA A 32 0.18 9.87 -5.17
CA ALA A 32 1.07 9.58 -6.29
C ALA A 32 0.41 9.89 -7.63
N LEU A 33 -0.86 9.51 -7.81
CA LEU A 33 -1.64 9.82 -9.01
C LEU A 33 -1.89 11.32 -9.16
N GLN A 34 -2.22 12.03 -8.07
CA GLN A 34 -2.34 13.50 -8.09
C GLN A 34 -1.06 14.20 -8.54
N ILE A 35 0.11 13.71 -8.11
CA ILE A 35 1.40 14.27 -8.54
C ILE A 35 1.63 13.98 -10.03
N ALA A 36 1.36 12.76 -10.49
CA ALA A 36 1.50 12.40 -11.90
C ALA A 36 0.53 13.19 -12.81
N GLU A 37 -0.67 13.48 -12.34
CA GLU A 37 -1.65 14.33 -13.02
C GLU A 37 -1.22 15.81 -13.07
N ALA A 38 -0.63 16.31 -11.98
CA ALA A 38 -0.12 17.68 -11.91
C ALA A 38 1.14 17.89 -12.75
N HIS A 39 1.89 16.82 -13.03
CA HIS A 39 3.17 16.84 -13.74
C HIS A 39 3.18 15.93 -14.97
N PRO A 40 2.41 16.26 -16.03
CA PRO A 40 2.35 15.45 -17.25
C PRO A 40 3.72 15.33 -17.96
N GLU A 41 4.65 16.26 -17.72
CA GLU A 41 6.02 16.22 -18.24
C GLU A 41 6.83 15.02 -17.76
N LEU A 42 6.45 14.40 -16.64
CA LEU A 42 7.11 13.19 -16.14
C LEU A 42 6.80 11.96 -16.99
N ASN A 43 5.75 12.02 -17.83
CA ASN A 43 5.26 10.89 -18.63
C ASN A 43 5.13 9.60 -17.81
N ALA A 44 4.64 9.73 -16.58
CA ALA A 44 4.62 8.65 -15.62
C ALA A 44 3.54 7.60 -15.97
N ASP A 45 3.88 6.33 -15.83
CA ASP A 45 2.93 5.23 -15.95
C ASP A 45 2.01 5.21 -14.73
N LYS A 46 0.78 5.70 -14.90
CA LYS A 46 -0.20 5.84 -13.83
C LYS A 46 -0.72 4.48 -13.33
N GLU A 47 -0.78 3.47 -14.20
CA GLU A 47 -1.22 2.13 -13.79
C GLU A 47 -0.16 1.48 -12.91
N PHE A 48 1.10 1.53 -13.35
CA PHE A 48 2.22 1.07 -12.52
C PHE A 48 2.36 1.85 -11.22
N LEU A 49 2.18 3.17 -11.24
CA LEU A 49 2.23 4.00 -10.02
C LEU A 49 1.14 3.61 -9.01
N SER A 50 -0.08 3.34 -9.48
CA SER A 50 -1.18 2.91 -8.62
C SER A 50 -0.85 1.57 -7.96
N ASP A 51 -0.47 0.57 -8.76
CA ASP A 51 -0.11 -0.77 -8.25
C ASP A 51 1.10 -0.70 -7.29
N ALA A 52 2.15 0.05 -7.65
CA ALA A 52 3.34 0.19 -6.82
C ALA A 52 3.03 0.91 -5.49
N ALA A 53 2.20 1.95 -5.51
CA ALA A 53 1.79 2.66 -4.30
C ALA A 53 0.94 1.78 -3.37
N LEU A 54 0.05 0.95 -3.93
CA LEU A 54 -0.73 -0.01 -3.15
C LEU A 54 0.15 -1.08 -2.47
N LEU A 55 1.25 -1.46 -3.12
CA LEU A 55 2.12 -2.56 -2.69
C LEU A 55 3.36 -2.12 -1.89
N HIS A 56 3.68 -0.83 -1.83
CA HIS A 56 4.98 -0.33 -1.34
C HIS A 56 5.38 -0.85 0.06
N ASP A 57 4.40 -0.96 0.97
CA ASP A 57 4.58 -1.39 2.36
C ASP A 57 3.93 -2.77 2.63
N ILE A 58 3.72 -3.61 1.61
CA ILE A 58 3.00 -4.89 1.77
C ILE A 58 3.61 -5.81 2.85
N GLY A 59 4.92 -5.69 3.10
CA GLY A 59 5.64 -6.46 4.12
C GLY A 59 5.49 -5.95 5.56
N ILE A 60 4.76 -4.85 5.82
CA ILE A 60 4.74 -4.19 7.13
C ILE A 60 4.25 -5.08 8.28
N PHE A 61 3.43 -6.11 7.99
CA PHE A 61 3.00 -7.09 9.01
C PHE A 61 4.16 -7.88 9.65
N LEU A 62 5.34 -7.87 9.02
CA LEU A 62 6.56 -8.53 9.50
C LEU A 62 7.31 -7.69 10.53
N THR A 63 6.99 -6.40 10.70
CA THR A 63 7.65 -5.51 11.65
C THR A 63 6.99 -5.57 13.04
N ASN A 64 7.77 -5.30 14.09
CA ASN A 64 7.27 -5.21 15.46
C ASN A 64 6.89 -3.77 15.78
N ALA A 65 5.67 -3.39 15.41
CA ALA A 65 5.11 -2.05 15.60
C ALA A 65 3.69 -2.15 16.17
N SER A 66 3.58 -2.52 17.45
CA SER A 66 2.30 -2.78 18.12
C SER A 66 1.32 -1.61 18.09
N GLY A 67 1.83 -0.36 18.02
CA GLY A 67 1.00 0.85 17.89
C GLY A 67 0.16 0.92 16.61
N ILE A 68 0.52 0.13 15.59
CA ILE A 68 -0.23 0.00 14.33
C ILE A 68 -0.69 -1.45 14.06
N TYR A 69 -0.79 -2.27 15.12
CA TYR A 69 -1.20 -3.68 15.04
C TYR A 69 -0.26 -4.60 14.24
N CYS A 70 1.01 -4.22 14.05
CA CYS A 70 2.04 -5.13 13.53
C CYS A 70 2.71 -5.87 14.69
N PHE A 71 2.71 -7.20 14.65
CA PHE A 71 3.28 -8.07 15.68
C PHE A 71 4.36 -9.01 15.11
N GLY A 72 5.03 -8.57 14.04
CA GLY A 72 6.06 -9.35 13.39
C GLY A 72 7.37 -9.41 14.20
N LYS A 73 8.40 -10.02 13.60
CA LYS A 73 9.66 -10.35 14.28
C LYS A 73 10.80 -9.39 13.95
N TYR A 74 10.62 -8.51 12.97
CA TYR A 74 11.67 -7.63 12.47
C TYR A 74 11.49 -6.19 12.98
N PRO A 75 12.55 -5.37 13.00
CA PRO A 75 12.42 -3.93 13.22
C PRO A 75 11.59 -3.27 12.12
#